data_AF-A0A554VXT6-F1
#
_entry.id   AF-A0A554VXT6-F1
#
_cell.length_a   1.000
_cell.length_b   1.000
_cell.length_c   1.000
_cell.angle_alpha   90.00
_cell.angle_beta   90.00
_cell.angle_gamma   90.00
#
_symmetry.space_group_name_H-M   'P 1'
#
loop_
_entity.id
_entity.type
_entity.pdbx_description
1 polymer ?
#
loop_
_entity_poly.entity_id
_entity_poly.type
_entity_poly.pdbx_seq_one_letter_code
_entity_poly.pdbx_strand_id
1 'polypeptide(L)'
;MGPADIVEIRVHGIGNKELLDALGRPRFERLNPASEVTTAPALPDHKVRIINWARSNKEFTRGFFWYVALPFTLANVIGYMRPPRGSSRFFALVAFAGGLLLTAAQVAWAAVIAETVFSFTPIDIADKSIGGAIPLVVSAGLALVMLYRASEIRHANDVRDPGPKLPVLAANVLSALVTGYFLSGRYLSGWLDGLGLDPAFRLNPMLVVVVGSTLAAYGLAGIILLLYMGVGRKEIASDDAPAEADGARARIRFSSMRRQYAAAALALIVSMVMMHALGGLLRIAASDLMWLLRALAFPSMPVELQKDAVTLLVSADDTGTFKDNLLDMVPVYCLGVLAILGLSWEIAARERFGPNERWPRPLKLRAELQRSAVHRLGELLPKVTAGFMGGSLVFLMVAGFLTARAGEASRALEFLIGSSHGLSYVVLLATVVGQFPEITSKTRLVADVVGFWPIRNHPLAGVSYRRRVVAGIRLEMGRHPQHTVVLIGHSQGSVICAWLIRAGLLPIDENRVHLITCGCPLMTLYSTLFPAFFTLEDLRATRRNVASWTNFWRSTDAISSKVPCAVNREIPEPGPDGLIEKHGNYWTSSLLADRVSRIESTARSPKPGPVTEQTPQRTSDVTILRHA
;
A
#
# COMPACT_ATOMS: atom_id res chain seq x y z
N MET A 1 41.99 7.36 27.53
CA MET A 1 41.30 7.49 26.22
C MET A 1 40.60 6.16 25.96
N GLY A 2 39.28 6.10 26.07
CA GLY A 2 38.51 4.92 25.64
C GLY A 2 38.35 4.93 24.11
N PRO A 3 38.16 3.77 23.46
CA PRO A 3 37.99 3.71 22.01
C PRO A 3 36.76 4.53 21.60
N ALA A 4 36.83 5.22 20.46
CA ALA A 4 35.64 5.82 19.86
C ALA A 4 34.72 4.69 19.37
N ASP A 5 33.84 4.24 20.25
CA ASP A 5 32.92 3.15 19.96
C ASP A 5 31.82 3.63 19.01
N ILE A 6 31.71 2.96 17.86
CA ILE A 6 30.57 3.12 16.96
C ILE A 6 29.45 2.16 17.35
N VAL A 7 28.21 2.56 17.09
CA VAL A 7 27.05 1.67 17.18
C VAL A 7 26.37 1.61 15.82
N GLU A 8 26.30 0.41 15.25
CA GLU A 8 25.61 0.16 14.01
C GLU A 8 24.15 -0.23 14.29
N ILE A 9 23.20 0.55 13.76
CA ILE A 9 21.76 0.28 13.90
C ILE A 9 21.22 -0.11 12.52
N ARG A 10 20.93 -1.41 12.33
CA ARG A 10 20.34 -1.97 11.10
C ARG A 10 18.82 -1.93 11.18
N VAL A 11 18.20 -1.14 10.30
CA VAL A 11 16.76 -0.98 10.15
C VAL A 11 16.33 -1.76 8.90
N HIS A 12 15.78 -2.96 9.12
CA HIS A 12 15.44 -3.89 8.03
C HIS A 12 14.02 -3.63 7.52
N GLY A 13 13.83 -3.47 6.20
CA GLY A 13 12.50 -3.48 5.57
C GLY A 13 11.60 -4.69 5.88
N ILE A 14 10.36 -4.62 5.43
CA ILE A 14 9.33 -5.62 5.73
C ILE A 14 9.56 -6.89 4.90
N GLY A 15 9.46 -8.05 5.57
CA GLY A 15 9.63 -9.36 4.96
C GLY A 15 9.62 -10.46 6.02
N ASN A 16 9.30 -11.70 5.63
CA ASN A 16 9.30 -12.86 6.53
C ASN A 16 10.72 -13.37 6.81
N LYS A 17 11.68 -12.46 6.85
CA LYS A 17 13.09 -12.73 7.07
C LYS A 17 13.36 -12.98 8.54
N GLU A 18 14.25 -13.91 8.85
CA GLU A 18 14.65 -14.19 10.22
C GLU A 18 15.36 -12.97 10.82
N LEU A 19 15.32 -12.83 12.15
CA LEU A 19 15.92 -11.68 12.82
C LEU A 19 17.43 -11.57 12.50
N LEU A 20 18.05 -12.74 12.27
CA LEU A 20 19.45 -12.91 11.93
C LEU A 20 19.76 -12.70 10.43
N ASP A 21 18.76 -12.61 9.55
CA ASP A 21 19.01 -12.31 8.12
C ASP A 21 19.62 -10.92 7.92
N ALA A 22 19.44 -10.02 8.90
CA ALA A 22 20.10 -8.71 8.92
C ALA A 22 21.58 -8.79 9.31
N LEU A 23 22.06 -9.91 9.89
CA LEU A 23 23.47 -10.15 10.17
C LEU A 23 24.23 -10.61 8.92
N GLY A 24 23.51 -11.25 7.99
CA GLY A 24 24.03 -11.74 6.73
C GLY A 24 23.54 -13.15 6.44
N ARG A 25 23.67 -13.61 5.20
CA ARG A 25 23.41 -15.02 4.89
C ARG A 25 24.61 -15.86 5.27
N PRO A 26 24.41 -17.01 5.92
CA PRO A 26 25.48 -17.99 6.05
C PRO A 26 25.83 -18.57 4.68
N ARG A 27 27.06 -19.07 4.55
CA ARG A 27 27.50 -19.81 3.36
C ARG A 27 27.28 -21.29 3.60
N PHE A 28 26.60 -21.93 2.67
CA PHE A 28 26.37 -23.37 2.70
C PHE A 28 27.34 -24.04 1.75
N GLU A 29 28.08 -25.02 2.25
CA GLU A 29 28.95 -25.88 1.49
C GLU A 29 28.42 -27.31 1.59
N ARG A 30 28.01 -27.87 0.46
CA ARG A 30 27.52 -29.25 0.43
C ARG A 30 28.70 -30.20 0.41
N LEU A 31 28.90 -30.92 1.51
CA LEU A 31 29.98 -31.90 1.63
C LEU A 31 29.67 -33.17 0.83
N ASN A 32 28.42 -33.61 0.83
CA ASN A 32 27.93 -34.77 0.08
C ASN A 32 26.40 -34.69 -0.11
N PRO A 33 25.74 -35.64 -0.83
CA PRO A 33 24.30 -35.59 -1.06
C PRO A 33 23.43 -35.55 0.20
N ALA A 34 23.92 -36.04 1.34
CA ALA A 34 23.17 -36.13 2.60
C ALA A 34 23.57 -35.08 3.66
N SER A 35 24.64 -34.31 3.47
CA SER A 35 25.12 -33.35 4.47
C SER A 35 25.65 -32.03 3.88
N GLU A 36 25.29 -30.93 4.55
CA GLU A 36 25.76 -29.58 4.27
C GLU A 36 26.41 -28.98 5.53
N VAL A 37 27.52 -28.26 5.35
CA VAL A 37 28.14 -27.46 6.41
C VAL A 37 27.81 -26.00 6.18
N THR A 38 27.56 -25.30 7.28
CA THR A 38 27.14 -23.90 7.28
C THR A 38 28.21 -23.04 7.95
N THR A 39 28.79 -22.11 7.21
CA THR A 39 29.69 -21.10 7.75
C THR A 39 28.89 -19.86 8.12
N ALA A 40 28.93 -19.48 9.40
CA ALA A 40 28.25 -18.30 9.91
C ALA A 40 28.73 -17.01 9.19
N PRO A 41 27.85 -16.03 8.98
CA PRO A 41 28.27 -14.75 8.42
C PRO A 41 29.26 -14.06 9.38
N ALA A 42 30.30 -13.43 8.82
CA ALA A 42 31.25 -12.65 9.61
C ALA A 42 30.52 -11.44 10.23
N LEU A 43 30.57 -11.35 11.56
CA LEU A 43 30.04 -10.23 12.32
C LEU A 43 31.15 -9.18 12.51
N PRO A 44 30.80 -7.88 12.49
CA PRO A 44 31.77 -6.85 12.80
C PRO A 44 32.07 -6.81 14.31
N ASP A 45 33.26 -6.29 14.66
CA ASP A 45 33.75 -6.22 16.04
C ASP A 45 33.03 -5.14 16.88
N HIS A 46 32.40 -4.16 16.24
CA HIS A 46 31.62 -3.12 16.91
C HIS A 46 30.19 -3.55 17.24
N LYS A 47 29.51 -2.75 18.07
CA LYS A 47 28.15 -3.05 18.53
C LYS A 47 27.13 -2.93 17.40
N VAL A 48 26.46 -4.04 17.08
CA VAL A 48 25.35 -4.08 16.11
C VAL A 48 24.00 -4.21 16.82
N ARG A 49 23.03 -3.42 16.37
CA ARG A 49 21.65 -3.41 16.87
C ARG A 49 20.70 -3.56 15.69
N ILE A 50 19.74 -4.47 15.79
CA ILE A 50 18.79 -4.76 14.72
C ILE A 50 17.41 -4.27 15.14
N ILE A 51 16.80 -3.44 14.29
CA ILE A 51 15.42 -2.99 14.45
C ILE A 51 14.59 -3.71 13.39
N ASN A 52 13.76 -4.65 13.86
CA ASN A 52 12.79 -5.37 13.04
C ASN A 52 11.38 -5.11 13.57
N TRP A 53 10.60 -4.32 12.83
CA TRP A 53 9.21 -4.03 13.18
C TRP A 53 8.21 -4.95 12.49
N ALA A 54 8.62 -5.62 11.40
CA ALA A 54 7.76 -6.53 10.66
C ALA A 54 7.30 -7.68 11.55
N ARG A 55 8.15 -8.19 12.47
CA ARG A 55 7.76 -9.17 13.50
C ARG A 55 6.85 -8.59 14.58
N SER A 56 7.13 -7.39 15.09
CA SER A 56 6.32 -6.75 16.13
C SER A 56 4.93 -6.31 15.65
N ASN A 57 4.69 -6.28 14.33
CA ASN A 57 3.39 -6.03 13.71
C ASN A 57 2.69 -7.32 13.26
N LYS A 58 3.32 -8.51 13.42
CA LYS A 58 2.78 -9.80 12.93
C LYS A 58 1.43 -10.15 13.52
N GLU A 59 1.14 -9.80 14.77
CA GLU A 59 -0.19 -10.05 15.34
C GLU A 59 -1.28 -9.22 14.63
N PHE A 60 -0.94 -8.03 14.13
CA PHE A 60 -1.89 -7.13 13.49
C PHE A 60 -1.99 -7.33 11.97
N THR A 61 -0.90 -7.71 11.28
CA THR A 61 -0.86 -7.90 9.81
C THR A 61 -0.96 -9.37 9.36
N ARG A 62 -0.93 -10.37 10.26
CA ARG A 62 -1.37 -11.75 9.93
C ARG A 62 -2.89 -11.89 9.97
N GLY A 63 -3.58 -11.06 10.75
CA GLY A 63 -5.02 -11.16 10.90
C GLY A 63 -5.72 -10.94 9.56
N PHE A 64 -6.65 -11.83 9.23
CA PHE A 64 -7.68 -11.66 8.20
C PHE A 64 -8.16 -10.20 8.08
N PHE A 65 -8.33 -9.54 9.22
CA PHE A 65 -8.76 -8.16 9.35
C PHE A 65 -7.89 -7.12 8.62
N TRP A 66 -6.61 -7.37 8.36
CA TRP A 66 -5.79 -6.45 7.56
C TRP A 66 -6.24 -6.45 6.09
N TYR A 67 -6.58 -7.61 5.54
CA TYR A 67 -7.13 -7.73 4.18
C TYR A 67 -8.52 -7.06 4.09
N VAL A 68 -9.32 -7.16 5.15
CA VAL A 68 -10.58 -6.43 5.29
C VAL A 68 -10.36 -4.92 5.33
N ALA A 69 -9.29 -4.46 5.96
CA ALA A 69 -8.95 -3.04 6.03
C ALA A 69 -8.35 -2.47 4.72
N LEU A 70 -7.95 -3.32 3.76
CA LEU A 70 -7.17 -2.90 2.59
C LEU A 70 -7.91 -1.91 1.66
N PRO A 71 -9.20 -2.11 1.29
CA PRO A 71 -9.97 -1.12 0.53
C PRO A 71 -9.93 0.28 1.17
N PHE A 72 -10.19 0.34 2.48
CA PHE A 72 -10.15 1.57 3.25
C PHE A 72 -8.75 2.18 3.34
N THR A 73 -7.72 1.33 3.38
CA THR A 73 -6.32 1.77 3.41
C THR A 73 -5.90 2.39 2.09
N LEU A 74 -6.32 1.81 0.96
CA LEU A 74 -6.11 2.40 -0.37
C LEU A 74 -6.79 3.77 -0.47
N ALA A 75 -8.06 3.87 -0.08
CA ALA A 75 -8.77 5.15 -0.05
C ALA A 75 -8.10 6.17 0.90
N ASN A 76 -7.62 5.73 2.06
CA ASN A 76 -6.89 6.59 2.99
C ASN A 76 -5.64 7.21 2.35
N VAL A 77 -4.93 6.43 1.53
CA VAL A 77 -3.67 6.82 0.92
C VAL A 77 -3.85 7.82 -0.22
N ILE A 78 -5.01 7.87 -0.88
CA ILE A 78 -5.32 8.86 -1.94
C ILE A 78 -5.06 10.30 -1.47
N GLY A 79 -5.41 10.63 -0.22
CA GLY A 79 -5.18 11.97 0.34
C GLY A 79 -3.69 12.36 0.47
N TYR A 80 -2.78 11.38 0.40
CA TYR A 80 -1.33 11.59 0.40
C TYR A 80 -0.71 11.59 -0.99
N MET A 81 -1.42 11.11 -2.03
CA MET A 81 -0.97 11.11 -3.42
C MET A 81 -0.97 12.52 -4.04
N ARG A 82 -0.79 13.58 -3.25
CA ARG A 82 -0.84 14.96 -3.72
C ARG A 82 0.48 15.39 -4.37
N PRO A 83 0.46 16.30 -5.35
CA PRO A 83 1.68 16.87 -5.91
C PRO A 83 2.41 17.79 -4.92
N PRO A 84 3.72 18.06 -5.10
CA PRO A 84 4.51 18.90 -4.19
C PRO A 84 3.98 20.34 -4.06
N ARG A 85 3.36 20.85 -5.12
CA ARG A 85 2.72 22.16 -5.19
C ARG A 85 1.36 21.98 -5.88
N GLY A 86 0.31 22.61 -5.36
CA GLY A 86 -1.07 22.46 -5.85
C GLY A 86 -2.11 22.31 -4.72
N SER A 87 -3.39 22.23 -5.09
CA SER A 87 -4.49 22.13 -4.11
C SER A 87 -4.47 20.77 -3.40
N SER A 88 -4.00 20.75 -2.15
CA SER A 88 -4.10 19.58 -1.28
C SER A 88 -5.54 19.21 -0.94
N ARG A 89 -6.48 20.16 -1.09
CA ARG A 89 -7.90 19.97 -0.77
C ARG A 89 -8.58 19.01 -1.74
N PHE A 90 -8.19 19.00 -3.01
CA PHE A 90 -8.77 18.10 -4.01
C PHE A 90 -8.55 16.63 -3.67
N PHE A 91 -7.30 16.21 -3.43
CA PHE A 91 -6.98 14.83 -3.06
C PHE A 91 -7.62 14.42 -1.73
N ALA A 92 -7.71 15.35 -0.78
CA ALA A 92 -8.44 15.12 0.47
C ALA A 92 -9.95 14.93 0.23
N LEU A 93 -10.55 15.70 -0.68
CA LEU A 93 -11.96 15.59 -1.05
C LEU A 93 -12.25 14.27 -1.78
N VAL A 94 -11.39 13.85 -2.69
CA VAL A 94 -11.50 12.55 -3.38
C VAL A 94 -11.41 11.41 -2.36
N ALA A 95 -10.41 11.44 -1.48
CA ALA A 95 -10.25 10.43 -0.43
C ALA A 95 -11.47 10.41 0.51
N PHE A 96 -12.02 11.58 0.83
CA PHE A 96 -13.23 11.74 1.62
C PHE A 96 -14.45 11.12 0.92
N ALA A 97 -14.74 11.51 -0.33
CA ALA A 97 -15.86 11.00 -1.09
C ALA A 97 -15.76 9.48 -1.33
N GLY A 98 -14.59 8.98 -1.72
CA GLY A 98 -14.32 7.55 -1.84
C GLY A 98 -14.49 6.81 -0.50
N GLY A 99 -14.11 7.44 0.60
CA GLY A 99 -14.33 6.92 1.95
C GLY A 99 -15.81 6.77 2.31
N LEU A 100 -16.65 7.76 2.00
CA LEU A 100 -18.09 7.68 2.21
C LEU A 100 -18.73 6.56 1.37
N LEU A 101 -18.33 6.44 0.10
CA LEU A 101 -18.80 5.36 -0.77
C LEU A 101 -18.41 3.97 -0.24
N LEU A 102 -17.17 3.80 0.23
CA LEU A 102 -16.72 2.55 0.85
C LEU A 102 -17.47 2.25 2.15
N THR A 103 -17.77 3.26 2.96
CA THR A 103 -18.58 3.10 4.17
C THR A 103 -20.00 2.65 3.85
N ALA A 104 -20.66 3.29 2.88
CA ALA A 104 -22.00 2.90 2.45
C ALA A 104 -22.02 1.46 1.90
N ALA A 105 -21.06 1.11 1.04
CA ALA A 105 -20.92 -0.26 0.51
C ALA A 105 -20.66 -1.29 1.63
N GLN A 106 -19.85 -0.94 2.64
CA GLN A 106 -19.58 -1.81 3.78
C GLN A 106 -20.83 -2.07 4.64
N VAL A 107 -21.66 -1.05 4.88
CA VAL A 107 -22.94 -1.22 5.59
C VAL A 107 -23.84 -2.17 4.82
N ALA A 108 -23.98 -1.98 3.50
CA ALA A 108 -24.81 -2.83 2.66
C ALA A 108 -24.33 -4.29 2.65
N TRP A 109 -23.03 -4.54 2.48
CA TRP A 109 -22.48 -5.89 2.56
C TRP A 109 -22.66 -6.53 3.93
N ALA A 110 -22.43 -5.77 5.02
CA ALA A 110 -22.60 -6.30 6.37
C ALA A 110 -24.07 -6.63 6.69
N ALA A 111 -25.03 -5.84 6.18
CA ALA A 111 -26.45 -6.15 6.28
C ALA A 111 -26.81 -7.43 5.52
N VAL A 112 -26.34 -7.58 4.28
CA VAL A 112 -26.57 -8.80 3.48
C VAL A 112 -25.92 -10.03 4.11
N ILE A 113 -24.73 -9.90 4.70
CA ILE A 113 -24.09 -10.99 5.44
C ILE A 113 -24.93 -11.36 6.67
N ALA A 114 -25.44 -10.36 7.41
CA ALA A 114 -26.31 -10.61 8.56
C ALA A 114 -27.61 -11.32 8.16
N GLU A 115 -28.28 -10.86 7.10
CA GLU A 115 -29.44 -11.57 6.50
C GLU A 115 -29.11 -12.99 6.07
N THR A 116 -27.95 -13.18 5.43
CA THR A 116 -27.48 -14.50 5.03
C THR A 116 -27.31 -15.43 6.23
N VAL A 117 -26.95 -14.91 7.41
CA VAL A 117 -26.85 -15.71 8.64
C VAL A 117 -28.23 -15.96 9.24
N PHE A 118 -29.07 -14.92 9.32
CA PHE A 118 -30.40 -15.02 9.92
C PHE A 118 -31.36 -15.91 9.12
N SER A 119 -31.20 -16.03 7.80
CA SER A 119 -32.02 -16.94 6.96
C SER A 119 -31.85 -18.42 7.33
N PHE A 120 -30.80 -18.78 8.07
CA PHE A 120 -30.59 -20.13 8.59
C PHE A 120 -31.08 -20.28 10.04
N THR A 121 -31.70 -19.26 10.61
CA THR A 121 -32.26 -19.26 11.97
C THR A 121 -33.79 -19.29 11.93
N PRO A 122 -34.47 -19.65 13.04
CA PRO A 122 -35.93 -19.59 13.13
C PRO A 122 -36.51 -18.17 13.16
N ILE A 123 -35.67 -17.13 13.09
CA ILE A 123 -36.10 -15.73 13.15
C ILE A 123 -36.71 -15.37 11.79
N ASP A 124 -37.97 -14.98 11.80
CA ASP A 124 -38.67 -14.52 10.60
C ASP A 124 -38.18 -13.12 10.20
N ILE A 125 -37.23 -13.08 9.26
CA ILE A 125 -36.72 -11.82 8.70
C ILE A 125 -37.63 -11.24 7.62
N ALA A 126 -38.68 -11.97 7.20
CA ALA A 126 -39.72 -11.44 6.31
C ALA A 126 -40.63 -10.45 7.04
N ASP A 127 -40.69 -10.51 8.38
CA ASP A 127 -41.26 -9.44 9.18
C ASP A 127 -40.48 -8.14 8.91
N LYS A 128 -41.15 -7.18 8.27
CA LYS A 128 -40.59 -5.87 7.91
C LYS A 128 -40.00 -5.12 9.11
N SER A 129 -40.50 -5.36 10.31
CA SER A 129 -39.97 -4.74 11.53
C SER A 129 -38.60 -5.30 11.92
N ILE A 130 -38.43 -6.62 11.83
CA ILE A 130 -37.18 -7.33 12.15
C ILE A 130 -36.16 -7.13 11.02
N GLY A 131 -36.56 -7.36 9.76
CA GLY A 131 -35.70 -7.14 8.60
C GLY A 131 -35.24 -5.68 8.49
N GLY A 132 -36.14 -4.72 8.71
CA GLY A 132 -35.83 -3.30 8.74
C GLY A 132 -34.87 -2.91 9.87
N ALA A 133 -34.77 -3.67 10.96
CA ALA A 133 -33.83 -3.40 12.04
C ALA A 133 -32.39 -3.80 11.69
N ILE A 134 -32.17 -4.78 10.80
CA ILE A 134 -30.83 -5.31 10.47
C ILE A 134 -29.89 -4.20 9.98
N PRO A 135 -30.23 -3.37 8.98
CA PRO A 135 -29.34 -2.29 8.53
C PRO A 135 -29.09 -1.23 9.60
N LEU A 136 -30.04 -0.97 10.50
CA LEU A 136 -29.89 -0.02 11.62
C LEU A 136 -28.88 -0.54 12.65
N VAL A 137 -29.01 -1.81 13.05
CA VAL A 137 -28.09 -2.44 14.02
C VAL A 137 -26.69 -2.54 13.43
N VAL A 138 -26.57 -2.98 12.17
CA VAL A 138 -25.27 -3.07 11.46
C VAL A 138 -24.61 -1.70 11.35
N SER A 139 -25.35 -0.67 10.94
CA SER A 139 -24.80 0.68 10.81
C SER A 139 -24.40 1.29 12.15
N ALA A 140 -25.20 1.10 13.21
CA ALA A 140 -24.86 1.52 14.57
C ALA A 140 -23.60 0.80 15.08
N GLY A 141 -23.50 -0.51 14.89
CA GLY A 141 -22.31 -1.29 15.22
C GLY A 141 -21.07 -0.79 14.47
N LEU A 142 -21.18 -0.53 13.17
CA LEU A 142 -20.08 0.00 12.37
C LEU A 142 -19.67 1.41 12.84
N ALA A 143 -20.62 2.27 13.18
CA ALA A 143 -20.37 3.59 13.75
C ALA A 143 -19.61 3.49 15.08
N LEU A 144 -20.02 2.60 15.98
CA LEU A 144 -19.32 2.34 17.24
C LEU A 144 -17.90 1.83 17.01
N VAL A 145 -17.70 0.91 16.06
CA VAL A 145 -16.36 0.44 15.67
C VAL A 145 -15.50 1.59 15.15
N MET A 146 -16.04 2.50 14.33
CA MET A 146 -15.30 3.66 13.85
C MET A 146 -14.90 4.61 14.99
N LEU A 147 -15.80 4.85 15.95
CA LEU A 147 -15.54 5.69 17.12
C LEU A 147 -14.47 5.07 18.03
N TYR A 148 -14.60 3.78 18.34
CA TYR A 148 -13.62 3.01 19.11
C TYR A 148 -12.24 3.00 18.42
N ARG A 149 -12.22 2.74 17.11
CA ARG A 149 -10.98 2.80 16.33
C ARG A 149 -10.36 4.19 16.37
N ALA A 150 -11.15 5.24 16.28
CA ALA A 150 -10.64 6.60 16.33
C ALA A 150 -10.07 6.96 17.72
N SER A 151 -10.66 6.49 18.82
CA SER A 151 -10.10 6.68 20.16
C SER A 151 -8.78 5.93 20.34
N GLU A 152 -8.73 4.66 19.93
CA GLU A 152 -7.52 3.83 19.94
C GLU A 152 -6.40 4.49 19.12
N ILE A 153 -6.70 4.97 17.91
CA ILE A 153 -5.71 5.65 17.05
C ILE A 153 -5.23 6.96 17.70
N ARG A 154 -6.11 7.72 18.37
CA ARG A 154 -5.72 8.95 19.09
C ARG A 154 -4.76 8.66 20.23
N HIS A 155 -5.03 7.62 21.03
CA HIS A 155 -4.17 7.22 22.15
C HIS A 155 -2.86 6.61 21.64
N ALA A 156 -2.93 5.87 20.53
CA ALA A 156 -1.79 5.32 19.84
C ALA A 156 -1.06 6.32 18.93
N ASN A 157 -1.39 7.62 18.95
CA ASN A 157 -0.65 8.70 18.29
C ASN A 157 -0.23 9.81 19.30
N ASP A 158 0.82 10.57 18.97
CA ASP A 158 1.26 11.72 19.76
C ASP A 158 0.37 12.93 19.40
N VAL A 159 0.36 13.99 20.21
CA VAL A 159 -0.41 15.25 20.05
C VAL A 159 -0.32 15.85 18.64
N ARG A 160 0.74 15.51 17.88
CA ARG A 160 1.02 16.01 16.51
C ARG A 160 0.31 15.26 15.37
N ASP A 161 -0.32 14.10 15.60
CA ASP A 161 -1.09 13.38 14.57
C ASP A 161 -2.37 12.76 15.16
N PRO A 162 -3.45 13.52 15.34
CA PRO A 162 -4.63 13.12 16.15
C PRO A 162 -5.50 12.01 15.51
N GLY A 163 -4.99 11.25 14.55
CA GLY A 163 -5.75 10.25 13.81
C GLY A 163 -6.65 10.85 12.72
N PRO A 164 -7.80 10.20 12.41
CA PRO A 164 -8.78 10.74 11.48
C PRO A 164 -9.17 12.16 11.88
N LYS A 165 -9.23 13.08 10.90
CA LYS A 165 -9.73 14.42 11.17
C LYS A 165 -11.18 14.30 11.68
N LEU A 166 -11.54 15.07 12.71
CA LEU A 166 -12.88 15.00 13.31
C LEU A 166 -14.02 15.12 12.28
N PRO A 167 -13.98 16.03 11.29
CA PRO A 167 -15.01 16.08 10.24
C PRO A 167 -15.06 14.83 9.36
N VAL A 168 -13.91 14.19 9.11
CA VAL A 168 -13.84 12.93 8.34
C VAL A 168 -14.48 11.80 9.12
N LEU A 169 -14.17 11.68 10.42
CA LEU A 169 -14.79 10.68 11.29
C LEU A 169 -16.31 10.89 11.36
N ALA A 170 -16.74 12.12 11.67
CA ALA A 170 -18.16 12.46 11.79
C ALA A 170 -18.94 12.17 10.50
N ALA A 171 -18.38 12.51 9.34
CA ALA A 171 -19.03 12.23 8.06
C ALA A 171 -19.12 10.74 7.73
N ASN A 172 -18.11 9.93 8.06
CA ASN A 172 -18.19 8.48 7.84
C ASN A 172 -19.17 7.82 8.82
N VAL A 173 -19.19 8.24 10.09
CA VAL A 173 -20.21 7.80 11.06
C VAL A 173 -21.61 8.16 10.57
N LEU A 174 -21.83 9.41 10.16
CA LEU A 174 -23.10 9.85 9.60
C LEU A 174 -23.46 9.08 8.32
N SER A 175 -22.50 8.86 7.42
CA SER A 175 -22.72 8.07 6.21
C SER A 175 -23.11 6.63 6.52
N ALA A 176 -22.55 6.01 7.57
CA ALA A 176 -22.97 4.68 7.99
C ALA A 176 -24.43 4.69 8.47
N LEU A 177 -24.77 5.61 9.38
CA LEU A 177 -26.12 5.72 9.97
C LEU A 177 -27.18 6.09 8.93
N VAL A 178 -26.89 7.06 8.05
CA VAL A 178 -27.79 7.47 6.96
C VAL A 178 -27.99 6.33 5.97
N THR A 179 -26.92 5.60 5.64
CA THR A 179 -27.06 4.40 4.79
C THR A 179 -27.95 3.37 5.47
N GLY A 180 -27.70 3.04 6.75
CA GLY A 180 -28.53 2.10 7.50
C GLY A 180 -30.00 2.51 7.56
N TYR A 181 -30.28 3.79 7.82
CA TYR A 181 -31.64 4.34 7.82
C TYR A 181 -32.31 4.26 6.44
N PHE A 182 -31.58 4.64 5.39
CA PHE A 182 -32.10 4.56 4.02
C PHE A 182 -32.41 3.12 3.62
N LEU A 183 -31.48 2.19 3.89
CA LEU A 183 -31.68 0.76 3.64
C LEU A 183 -32.90 0.26 4.41
N SER A 184 -32.99 0.52 5.72
CA SER A 184 -34.12 0.16 6.58
C SER A 184 -35.46 0.66 6.04
N GLY A 185 -35.54 1.92 5.60
CA GLY A 185 -36.74 2.49 4.99
C GLY A 185 -37.22 1.72 3.75
N ARG A 186 -36.31 1.16 2.96
CA ARG A 186 -36.65 0.34 1.78
C ARG A 186 -37.20 -1.04 2.12
N TYR A 187 -36.90 -1.59 3.29
CA TYR A 187 -37.51 -2.85 3.77
C TYR A 187 -38.99 -2.60 4.09
N LEU A 188 -39.30 -1.43 4.63
CA LEU A 188 -40.66 -1.05 5.00
C LEU A 188 -41.50 -0.75 3.75
N SER A 189 -40.94 0.03 2.80
CA SER A 189 -41.66 0.54 1.63
C SER A 189 -41.59 -0.33 0.37
N GLY A 190 -40.79 -1.39 0.36
CA GLY A 190 -40.43 -2.10 -0.86
C GLY A 190 -39.28 -1.42 -1.61
N TRP A 191 -38.36 -2.23 -2.14
CA TRP A 191 -37.13 -1.76 -2.79
C TRP A 191 -37.34 -1.18 -4.19
N LEU A 192 -38.30 -1.72 -4.96
CA LEU A 192 -38.55 -1.35 -6.37
C LEU A 192 -39.64 -0.27 -6.52
N ASP A 193 -40.59 -0.19 -5.58
CA ASP A 193 -41.75 0.71 -5.67
C ASP A 193 -41.36 2.19 -5.68
N GLY A 194 -40.24 2.55 -5.06
CA GLY A 194 -39.76 3.94 -5.02
C GLY A 194 -38.73 4.32 -6.08
N LEU A 195 -38.41 3.46 -7.05
CA LEU A 195 -37.50 3.77 -8.17
C LEU A 195 -38.20 3.89 -9.53
N GLY A 196 -39.50 3.55 -9.61
CA GLY A 196 -40.27 3.62 -10.85
C GLY A 196 -39.75 2.70 -11.97
N LEU A 197 -38.97 1.68 -11.60
CA LEU A 197 -38.44 0.69 -12.55
C LEU A 197 -39.50 -0.38 -12.80
N ASP A 198 -39.59 -0.84 -14.05
CA ASP A 198 -40.53 -1.88 -14.47
C ASP A 198 -40.35 -3.14 -13.60
N PRO A 199 -41.44 -3.70 -13.01
CA PRO A 199 -41.38 -4.95 -12.27
C PRO A 199 -40.82 -6.14 -13.06
N ALA A 200 -40.71 -6.05 -14.39
CA ALA A 200 -40.02 -7.03 -15.23
C ALA A 200 -38.48 -7.03 -15.06
N PHE A 201 -37.90 -5.92 -14.58
CA PHE A 201 -36.48 -5.80 -14.21
C PHE A 201 -36.31 -5.94 -12.68
N ARG A 202 -36.60 -7.13 -12.13
CA ARG A 202 -36.33 -7.45 -10.72
C ARG A 202 -34.83 -7.66 -10.49
N LEU A 203 -34.03 -6.59 -10.53
CA LEU A 203 -32.63 -6.65 -10.11
C LEU A 203 -32.57 -6.82 -8.59
N ASN A 204 -31.72 -7.73 -8.13
CA ASN A 204 -31.42 -7.90 -6.71
C ASN A 204 -31.03 -6.52 -6.11
N PRO A 205 -31.67 -6.06 -5.01
CA PRO A 205 -31.40 -4.76 -4.42
C PRO A 205 -29.93 -4.51 -4.07
N MET A 206 -29.25 -5.55 -3.56
CA MET A 206 -27.82 -5.46 -3.29
C MET A 206 -27.02 -5.29 -4.58
N LEU A 207 -27.42 -5.92 -5.69
CA LEU A 207 -26.75 -5.73 -6.97
C LEU A 207 -26.88 -4.28 -7.47
N VAL A 208 -28.02 -3.62 -7.23
CA VAL A 208 -28.19 -2.18 -7.51
C VAL A 208 -27.21 -1.34 -6.69
N VAL A 209 -27.02 -1.67 -5.41
CA VAL A 209 -26.02 -1.01 -4.56
C VAL A 209 -24.63 -1.22 -5.12
N VAL A 210 -24.25 -2.46 -5.46
CA VAL A 210 -22.93 -2.81 -6.01
C VAL A 210 -22.65 -2.06 -7.31
N VAL A 211 -23.60 -2.08 -8.26
CA VAL A 211 -23.46 -1.37 -9.54
C VAL A 211 -23.41 0.13 -9.29
N GLY A 212 -24.30 0.67 -8.46
CA GLY A 212 -24.38 2.10 -8.16
C GLY A 212 -23.10 2.64 -7.52
N SER A 213 -22.56 1.97 -6.48
CA SER A 213 -21.31 2.39 -5.83
C SER A 213 -20.09 2.21 -6.74
N THR A 214 -20.08 1.17 -7.59
CA THR A 214 -19.04 0.98 -8.60
C THR A 214 -19.08 2.11 -9.63
N LEU A 215 -20.24 2.41 -10.22
CA LEU A 215 -20.40 3.51 -11.18
C LEU A 215 -20.06 4.87 -10.54
N ALA A 216 -20.43 5.11 -9.29
CA ALA A 216 -20.05 6.32 -8.57
C ALA A 216 -18.53 6.45 -8.40
N ALA A 217 -17.84 5.35 -8.04
CA ALA A 217 -16.38 5.33 -7.95
C ALA A 217 -15.71 5.56 -9.31
N TYR A 218 -16.22 4.95 -10.38
CA TYR A 218 -15.75 5.16 -11.75
C TYR A 218 -16.03 6.57 -12.25
N GLY A 219 -17.18 7.16 -11.91
CA GLY A 219 -17.52 8.55 -12.23
C GLY A 219 -16.56 9.52 -11.55
N LEU A 220 -16.28 9.33 -10.26
CA LEU A 220 -15.29 10.11 -9.53
C LEU A 220 -13.88 9.93 -10.10
N ALA A 221 -13.48 8.70 -10.44
CA ALA A 221 -12.22 8.42 -11.12
C ALA A 221 -12.14 9.09 -12.51
N GLY A 222 -13.24 9.09 -13.26
CA GLY A 222 -13.39 9.79 -14.53
C GLY A 222 -13.21 11.29 -14.37
N ILE A 223 -13.81 11.91 -13.35
CA ILE A 223 -13.61 13.33 -13.03
C ILE A 223 -12.13 13.62 -12.73
N ILE A 224 -11.46 12.76 -11.95
CA ILE A 224 -10.02 12.87 -11.66
C ILE A 224 -9.21 12.82 -12.97
N LEU A 225 -9.55 11.91 -13.88
CA LEU A 225 -8.87 11.78 -15.18
C LEU A 225 -9.20 12.91 -16.16
N LEU A 226 -10.43 13.44 -16.15
CA LEU A 226 -10.80 14.63 -16.94
C LEU A 226 -10.04 15.86 -16.46
N LEU A 227 -9.88 16.02 -15.14
CA LEU A 227 -9.00 17.04 -14.56
C LEU A 227 -7.54 16.84 -14.98
N TYR A 228 -7.07 15.59 -15.06
CA TYR A 228 -5.78 15.26 -15.68
C TYR A 228 -5.69 15.76 -17.13
N MET A 229 -6.71 15.52 -17.97
CA MET A 229 -6.73 15.98 -19.37
C MET A 229 -6.85 17.51 -19.51
N GLY A 230 -7.55 18.18 -18.59
CA GLY A 230 -7.63 19.64 -18.55
C GLY A 230 -6.30 20.31 -18.19
N VAL A 231 -5.54 19.71 -17.26
CA VAL A 231 -4.13 20.06 -17.01
C VAL A 231 -3.25 19.70 -18.22
N GLY A 232 -3.64 18.66 -18.95
CA GLY A 232 -3.18 18.26 -20.30
C GLY A 232 -3.13 19.40 -21.30
N ARG A 233 -4.28 19.98 -21.63
CA ARG A 233 -4.43 20.97 -22.71
C ARG A 233 -3.73 22.30 -22.44
N LYS A 234 -3.64 22.73 -21.17
CA LYS A 234 -2.87 23.93 -20.80
C LYS A 234 -1.36 23.78 -21.01
N GLU A 235 -0.83 22.55 -21.08
CA GLU A 235 0.59 22.26 -21.37
C GLU A 235 0.93 22.52 -22.84
N ILE A 236 0.11 22.01 -23.78
CA ILE A 236 0.33 22.18 -25.23
C ILE A 236 0.31 23.65 -25.61
N ALA A 237 -0.63 24.43 -25.07
CA ALA A 237 -0.72 25.87 -25.31
C ALA A 237 0.43 26.69 -24.70
N SER A 238 1.24 26.11 -23.80
CA SER A 238 2.40 26.76 -23.19
C SER A 238 3.75 26.32 -23.77
N ASP A 239 3.78 25.23 -24.55
CA ASP A 239 4.99 24.69 -25.17
C ASP A 239 5.40 25.47 -26.44
N ASP A 240 4.54 26.34 -26.98
CA ASP A 240 4.84 27.26 -28.09
C ASP A 240 5.66 28.51 -27.67
N ALA A 241 6.00 28.66 -26.39
CA ALA A 241 6.84 29.75 -25.90
C ALA A 241 8.35 29.35 -25.87
N PRO A 242 9.28 30.24 -26.26
CA PRO A 242 10.71 29.91 -26.34
C PRO A 242 11.30 29.47 -24.99
N ALA A 243 12.12 28.42 -25.04
CA ALA A 243 12.60 27.70 -23.87
C ALA A 243 13.73 28.44 -23.13
N GLU A 244 13.38 29.25 -22.12
CA GLU A 244 14.31 29.68 -21.08
C GLU A 244 14.53 28.59 -20.02
N ALA A 245 15.61 28.70 -19.22
CA ALA A 245 15.97 27.75 -18.16
C ALA A 245 14.86 27.51 -17.11
N ASP A 246 13.92 28.46 -16.96
CA ASP A 246 12.72 28.31 -16.14
C ASP A 246 11.64 27.42 -16.79
N GLY A 247 11.62 27.31 -18.12
CA GLY A 247 10.75 26.40 -18.87
C GLY A 247 11.09 24.93 -18.63
N ALA A 248 12.38 24.58 -18.51
CA ALA A 248 12.81 23.21 -18.19
C ALA A 248 12.42 22.81 -16.75
N ARG A 249 12.55 23.74 -15.78
CA ARG A 249 12.09 23.55 -14.40
C ARG A 249 10.56 23.46 -14.31
N ALA A 250 9.84 24.21 -15.15
CA ALA A 250 8.39 24.11 -15.28
C ALA A 250 7.96 22.74 -15.84
N ARG A 251 8.57 22.24 -16.93
CA ARG A 251 8.24 20.91 -17.51
C ARG A 251 8.43 19.75 -16.52
N ILE A 252 9.52 19.75 -15.74
CA ILE A 252 9.74 18.77 -14.66
C ILE A 252 8.66 18.90 -13.57
N ARG A 253 8.25 20.13 -13.22
CA ARG A 253 7.19 20.42 -12.24
C ARG A 253 5.82 19.87 -12.69
N PHE A 254 5.46 20.00 -13.97
CA PHE A 254 4.14 19.60 -14.50
C PHE A 254 4.01 18.10 -14.80
N SER A 255 5.09 17.42 -15.25
CA SER A 255 5.09 15.95 -15.42
C SER A 255 4.87 15.21 -14.09
N SER A 256 5.29 15.79 -12.96
CA SER A 256 5.09 15.22 -11.62
C SER A 256 3.65 15.32 -11.11
N MET A 257 2.90 16.35 -11.52
CA MET A 257 1.51 16.53 -11.14
C MET A 257 0.59 15.50 -11.79
N ARG A 258 0.85 15.15 -13.05
CA ARG A 258 -0.01 14.27 -13.86
C ARG A 258 -0.10 12.83 -13.35
N ARG A 259 1.03 12.31 -12.86
CA ARG A 259 1.12 10.92 -12.35
C ARG A 259 0.21 10.68 -11.15
N GLN A 260 -0.01 11.72 -10.34
CA GLN A 260 -0.79 11.62 -9.12
C GLN A 260 -2.28 11.45 -9.34
N TYR A 261 -2.84 12.13 -10.34
CA TYR A 261 -4.26 11.98 -10.68
C TYR A 261 -4.55 10.55 -11.17
N ALA A 262 -3.67 9.99 -12.01
CA ALA A 262 -3.78 8.59 -12.43
C ALA A 262 -3.66 7.62 -11.25
N ALA A 263 -2.67 7.82 -10.36
CA ALA A 263 -2.50 7.00 -9.15
C ALA A 263 -3.75 7.02 -8.26
N ALA A 264 -4.31 8.21 -8.02
CA ALA A 264 -5.49 8.39 -7.18
C ALA A 264 -6.75 7.76 -7.79
N ALA A 265 -6.97 7.94 -9.10
CA ALA A 265 -8.08 7.31 -9.83
C ALA A 265 -7.98 5.78 -9.79
N LEU A 266 -6.78 5.23 -10.04
CA LEU A 266 -6.52 3.80 -9.96
C LEU A 266 -6.78 3.25 -8.55
N ALA A 267 -6.24 3.91 -7.52
CA ALA A 267 -6.44 3.50 -6.13
C ALA A 267 -7.92 3.52 -5.72
N LEU A 268 -8.69 4.51 -6.20
CA LEU A 268 -10.13 4.60 -5.95
C LEU A 268 -10.89 3.42 -6.58
N ILE A 269 -10.67 3.16 -7.87
CA ILE A 269 -11.34 2.05 -8.57
C ILE A 269 -10.99 0.72 -7.90
N VAL A 270 -9.69 0.47 -7.67
CA VAL A 270 -9.22 -0.77 -7.03
C VAL A 270 -9.81 -0.91 -5.63
N SER A 271 -9.90 0.17 -4.84
CA SER A 271 -10.52 0.10 -3.51
C SER A 271 -11.98 -0.35 -3.56
N MET A 272 -12.78 0.16 -4.51
CA MET A 272 -14.18 -0.21 -4.65
C MET A 272 -14.36 -1.65 -5.15
N VAL A 273 -13.58 -2.04 -6.16
CA VAL A 273 -13.59 -3.43 -6.68
C VAL A 273 -13.19 -4.41 -5.59
N MET A 274 -12.18 -4.09 -4.78
CA MET A 274 -11.78 -4.93 -3.65
C MET A 274 -12.86 -5.01 -2.56
N MET A 275 -13.58 -3.91 -2.28
CA MET A 275 -14.69 -3.91 -1.34
C MET A 275 -15.79 -4.89 -1.77
N HIS A 276 -16.20 -4.85 -3.04
CA HIS A 276 -17.23 -5.77 -3.56
C HIS A 276 -16.74 -7.21 -3.68
N ALA A 277 -15.50 -7.44 -4.10
CA ALA A 277 -14.90 -8.77 -4.12
C ALA A 277 -14.91 -9.39 -2.73
N LEU A 278 -14.42 -8.65 -1.73
CA LEU A 278 -14.32 -9.14 -0.36
C LEU A 278 -15.69 -9.34 0.28
N GLY A 279 -16.61 -8.38 0.13
CA GLY A 279 -17.97 -8.49 0.65
C GLY A 279 -18.70 -9.71 0.09
N GLY A 280 -18.60 -9.95 -1.23
CA GLY A 280 -19.19 -11.12 -1.87
C GLY A 280 -18.56 -12.43 -1.39
N LEU A 281 -17.23 -12.51 -1.32
CA LEU A 281 -16.55 -13.71 -0.80
C LEU A 281 -16.92 -14.00 0.65
N LEU A 282 -16.99 -12.97 1.50
CA LEU A 282 -17.39 -13.12 2.90
C LEU A 282 -18.84 -13.57 3.05
N ARG A 283 -19.75 -13.07 2.21
CA ARG A 283 -21.14 -13.53 2.16
C ARG A 283 -21.22 -15.00 1.78
N ILE A 284 -20.54 -15.41 0.72
CA ILE A 284 -20.49 -16.81 0.28
C ILE A 284 -19.92 -17.69 1.40
N ALA A 285 -18.80 -17.30 2.00
CA ALA A 285 -18.20 -18.03 3.13
C ALA A 285 -19.16 -18.16 4.31
N ALA A 286 -19.90 -17.10 4.65
CA ALA A 286 -20.91 -17.15 5.71
C ALA A 286 -22.07 -18.09 5.34
N SER A 287 -22.58 -18.02 4.10
CA SER A 287 -23.63 -18.91 3.59
C SER A 287 -23.21 -20.38 3.68
N ASP A 288 -22.04 -20.72 3.14
CA ASP A 288 -21.53 -22.10 3.10
C ASP A 288 -21.23 -22.63 4.51
N LEU A 289 -20.71 -21.78 5.40
CA LEU A 289 -20.50 -22.13 6.81
C LEU A 289 -21.83 -22.41 7.53
N MET A 290 -22.84 -21.56 7.34
CA MET A 290 -24.15 -21.74 7.98
C MET A 290 -24.84 -23.00 7.46
N TRP A 291 -24.72 -23.29 6.17
CA TRP A 291 -25.20 -24.54 5.59
C TRP A 291 -24.52 -25.76 6.23
N LEU A 292 -23.19 -25.74 6.36
CA LEU A 292 -22.43 -26.81 7.04
C LEU A 292 -22.86 -26.99 8.49
N LEU A 293 -22.97 -25.89 9.26
CA LEU A 293 -23.39 -25.93 10.66
C LEU A 293 -24.81 -26.49 10.82
N ARG A 294 -25.74 -26.10 9.95
CA ARG A 294 -27.11 -26.63 9.95
C ARG A 294 -27.14 -28.11 9.59
N ALA A 295 -26.39 -28.53 8.57
CA ALA A 295 -26.31 -29.94 8.17
C ALA A 295 -25.74 -30.82 9.30
N LEU A 296 -24.79 -30.32 10.07
CA LEU A 296 -24.24 -31.01 11.25
C LEU A 296 -25.22 -31.03 12.43
N ALA A 297 -25.94 -29.93 12.69
CA ALA A 297 -26.84 -29.79 13.83
C ALA A 297 -28.20 -30.49 13.62
N PHE A 298 -28.72 -30.50 12.40
CA PHE A 298 -30.06 -31.00 12.07
C PHE A 298 -30.05 -31.87 10.79
N PRO A 299 -29.46 -33.07 10.82
CA PRO A 299 -29.26 -33.90 9.62
C PRO A 299 -30.56 -34.37 8.94
N SER A 300 -31.68 -34.38 9.67
CA SER A 300 -32.96 -34.98 9.25
C SER A 300 -34.04 -33.95 8.87
N MET A 301 -33.73 -32.65 8.92
CA MET A 301 -34.71 -31.59 8.64
C MET A 301 -34.45 -31.00 7.25
N PRO A 302 -35.45 -30.96 6.34
CA PRO A 302 -35.30 -30.32 5.05
C PRO A 302 -34.98 -28.82 5.21
N VAL A 303 -34.19 -28.28 4.28
CA VAL A 303 -33.83 -26.87 4.24
C VAL A 303 -34.90 -26.12 3.45
N GLU A 304 -35.90 -25.59 4.15
CA GLU A 304 -36.77 -24.55 3.60
C GLU A 304 -36.15 -23.19 3.92
N LEU A 305 -35.63 -22.51 2.90
CA LEU A 305 -35.26 -21.09 2.98
C LEU A 305 -36.53 -20.27 2.77
N GLN A 306 -36.77 -19.26 3.62
CA GLN A 306 -37.92 -18.36 3.46
C GLN A 306 -37.86 -17.67 2.09
N LYS A 307 -38.90 -17.89 1.26
CA LYS A 307 -38.94 -17.46 -0.14
C LYS A 307 -39.44 -16.01 -0.34
N ASP A 308 -40.14 -15.42 0.63
CA ASP A 308 -40.96 -14.21 0.41
C ASP A 308 -40.53 -12.99 1.26
N ALA A 309 -39.26 -12.90 1.66
CA ALA A 309 -38.80 -11.82 2.55
C ALA A 309 -38.46 -10.53 1.78
N VAL A 310 -38.96 -9.37 2.25
CA VAL A 310 -38.55 -8.04 1.74
C VAL A 310 -37.16 -7.70 2.32
N THR A 311 -36.11 -8.27 1.73
CA THR A 311 -34.72 -8.20 2.20
C THR A 311 -33.80 -7.51 1.17
N LEU A 312 -32.55 -7.22 1.54
CA LEU A 312 -31.48 -6.89 0.57
C LEU A 312 -31.07 -8.14 -0.19
N LEU A 313 -31.02 -9.27 0.53
CA LEU A 313 -30.88 -10.61 0.01
C LEU A 313 -32.24 -11.12 -0.49
N VAL A 314 -32.76 -10.55 -1.58
CA VAL A 314 -34.02 -11.05 -2.18
C VAL A 314 -33.76 -12.41 -2.83
N SER A 315 -34.41 -13.45 -2.31
CA SER A 315 -34.77 -14.65 -3.08
C SER A 315 -35.96 -14.23 -3.95
N ALA A 316 -35.83 -14.20 -5.27
CA ALA A 316 -36.98 -13.86 -6.10
C ALA A 316 -37.92 -15.07 -6.15
N ASP A 317 -39.22 -14.82 -6.04
CA ASP A 317 -40.30 -15.82 -6.09
C ASP A 317 -40.08 -16.87 -7.20
N ASP A 318 -40.35 -18.14 -6.85
CA ASP A 318 -40.39 -19.38 -7.67
C ASP A 318 -40.59 -19.14 -9.20
N THR A 319 -39.82 -19.70 -10.14
CA THR A 319 -39.24 -21.06 -10.25
C THR A 319 -38.03 -21.08 -11.21
N GLY A 320 -36.86 -21.64 -10.84
CA GLY A 320 -35.85 -22.08 -11.83
C GLY A 320 -34.36 -21.69 -11.66
N THR A 321 -33.84 -21.61 -10.44
CA THR A 321 -32.43 -21.88 -10.05
C THR A 321 -31.26 -21.13 -10.73
N PHE A 322 -31.48 -19.96 -11.35
CA PHE A 322 -30.39 -19.24 -12.03
C PHE A 322 -30.23 -17.75 -11.69
N LYS A 323 -31.32 -16.98 -11.62
CA LYS A 323 -31.27 -15.52 -11.43
C LYS A 323 -31.12 -15.08 -9.96
N ASP A 324 -31.32 -15.99 -9.02
CA ASP A 324 -31.29 -15.70 -7.57
C ASP A 324 -29.87 -15.50 -7.03
N ASN A 325 -28.87 -16.10 -7.69
CA ASN A 325 -27.47 -16.09 -7.23
C ASN A 325 -26.56 -15.14 -8.04
N LEU A 326 -27.13 -14.16 -8.76
CA LEU A 326 -26.32 -13.18 -9.51
C LEU A 326 -25.37 -12.39 -8.59
N LEU A 327 -25.73 -12.23 -7.32
CA LEU A 327 -24.86 -11.61 -6.32
C LEU A 327 -23.59 -12.43 -6.07
N ASP A 328 -23.67 -13.76 -6.19
CA ASP A 328 -22.53 -14.66 -6.00
C ASP A 328 -21.57 -14.67 -7.19
N MET A 329 -21.93 -14.03 -8.31
CA MET A 329 -21.02 -13.81 -9.43
C MET A 329 -20.09 -12.61 -9.22
N VAL A 330 -20.42 -11.71 -8.28
CA VAL A 330 -19.67 -10.47 -8.04
C VAL A 330 -18.17 -10.72 -7.79
N PRO A 331 -17.74 -11.72 -6.98
CA PRO A 331 -16.32 -11.99 -6.79
C PRO A 331 -15.57 -12.33 -8.08
N VAL A 332 -16.14 -13.19 -8.93
CA VAL A 332 -15.53 -13.55 -10.22
C VAL A 332 -15.50 -12.37 -11.19
N TYR A 333 -16.51 -11.51 -11.20
CA TYR A 333 -16.47 -10.28 -11.99
C TYR A 333 -15.38 -9.33 -11.51
N CYS A 334 -15.24 -9.17 -10.20
CA CYS A 334 -14.17 -8.37 -9.62
C CYS A 334 -12.79 -8.96 -9.95
N LEU A 335 -12.65 -10.29 -9.97
CA LEU A 335 -11.43 -10.95 -10.41
C LEU A 335 -11.14 -10.68 -11.90
N GLY A 336 -12.16 -10.73 -12.76
CA GLY A 336 -12.05 -10.35 -14.16
C GLY A 336 -11.61 -8.89 -14.35
N VAL A 337 -12.19 -7.96 -13.58
CA VAL A 337 -11.76 -6.57 -13.53
C VAL A 337 -10.28 -6.47 -13.10
N LEU A 338 -9.86 -7.14 -12.03
CA LEU A 338 -8.46 -7.15 -11.59
C LEU A 338 -7.51 -7.80 -12.62
N ALA A 339 -7.97 -8.77 -13.40
CA ALA A 339 -7.22 -9.34 -14.51
C ALA A 339 -6.98 -8.30 -15.62
N ILE A 340 -7.96 -7.43 -15.89
CA ILE A 340 -7.83 -6.31 -16.85
C ILE A 340 -6.81 -5.29 -16.37
N LEU A 341 -6.65 -5.07 -15.06
CA LEU A 341 -5.56 -4.25 -14.53
C LEU A 341 -4.20 -4.86 -14.90
N GLY A 342 -4.05 -6.18 -14.73
CA GLY A 342 -2.84 -6.91 -15.14
C GLY A 342 -2.59 -6.84 -16.65
N LEU A 343 -3.63 -6.99 -17.47
CA LEU A 343 -3.53 -6.87 -18.93
C LEU A 343 -3.16 -5.45 -19.37
N SER A 344 -3.79 -4.44 -18.78
CA SER A 344 -3.49 -3.02 -19.07
C SER A 344 -2.05 -2.69 -18.73
N TRP A 345 -1.53 -3.27 -17.64
CA TRP A 345 -0.13 -3.18 -17.28
C TRP A 345 0.78 -3.82 -18.32
N GLU A 346 0.48 -5.05 -18.74
CA GLU A 346 1.27 -5.78 -19.73
C GLU A 346 1.29 -5.08 -21.10
N ILE A 347 0.15 -4.57 -21.57
CA ILE A 347 0.05 -3.81 -22.82
C ILE A 347 0.88 -2.53 -22.74
N ALA A 348 0.70 -1.74 -21.68
CA ALA A 348 1.46 -0.51 -21.49
C ALA A 348 2.98 -0.76 -21.39
N ALA A 349 3.38 -1.87 -20.76
CA ALA A 349 4.76 -2.29 -20.68
C ALA A 349 5.30 -2.69 -22.07
N ARG A 350 4.58 -3.50 -22.85
CA ARG A 350 5.00 -3.95 -24.18
C ARG A 350 5.16 -2.81 -25.18
N GLU A 351 4.21 -1.88 -25.22
CA GLU A 351 4.32 -0.68 -26.07
C GLU A 351 5.58 0.12 -25.79
N ARG A 352 5.99 0.18 -24.51
CA ARG A 352 7.12 1.00 -24.07
C ARG A 352 8.46 0.26 -24.18
N PHE A 353 8.48 -1.06 -23.99
CA PHE A 353 9.70 -1.86 -23.91
C PHE A 353 9.95 -2.73 -25.15
N GLY A 354 9.04 -2.73 -26.13
CA GLY A 354 9.13 -3.51 -27.36
C GLY A 354 8.78 -5.01 -27.17
N PRO A 355 8.54 -5.74 -28.27
CA PRO A 355 8.32 -7.19 -28.22
C PRO A 355 9.57 -7.91 -27.70
N ASN A 356 9.35 -8.98 -26.92
CA ASN A 356 10.42 -9.75 -26.31
C ASN A 356 11.12 -10.68 -27.33
N GLU A 357 11.95 -10.15 -28.22
CA GLU A 357 12.51 -10.94 -29.35
C GLU A 357 13.61 -11.95 -29.01
N ARG A 358 13.97 -12.17 -27.74
CA ARG A 358 14.93 -13.24 -27.37
C ARG A 358 14.49 -13.99 -26.13
N TRP A 359 14.28 -15.30 -26.30
CA TRP A 359 14.06 -16.26 -25.23
C TRP A 359 14.99 -17.47 -25.44
N PRO A 360 15.66 -17.99 -24.40
CA PRO A 360 15.65 -17.54 -23.00
C PRO A 360 16.54 -16.31 -22.74
N ARG A 361 16.08 -15.40 -21.87
CA ARG A 361 16.89 -14.24 -21.42
C ARG A 361 17.78 -14.61 -20.23
N PRO A 362 19.04 -14.15 -20.18
CA PRO A 362 19.88 -14.24 -18.98
C PRO A 362 19.18 -13.65 -17.75
N LEU A 363 19.39 -14.26 -16.57
CA LEU A 363 18.76 -13.83 -15.30
C LEU A 363 18.99 -12.35 -14.99
N LYS A 364 20.19 -11.81 -15.30
CA LYS A 364 20.55 -10.40 -15.13
C LYS A 364 19.69 -9.49 -15.99
N LEU A 365 19.55 -9.81 -17.29
CA LEU A 365 18.72 -9.05 -18.22
C LEU A 365 17.25 -9.04 -17.80
N ARG A 366 16.71 -10.17 -17.29
CA ARG A 366 15.34 -10.21 -16.74
C ARG A 366 15.17 -9.25 -15.57
N ALA A 367 16.16 -9.19 -14.67
CA ALA A 367 16.13 -8.30 -13.51
C ALA A 367 16.25 -6.81 -13.90
N GLU A 368 17.10 -6.49 -14.87
CA GLU A 368 17.24 -5.14 -15.42
C GLU A 368 15.95 -4.64 -16.10
N LEU A 369 15.24 -5.52 -16.80
CA LEU A 369 13.93 -5.20 -17.39
C LEU A 369 12.86 -4.98 -16.34
N GLN A 370 12.81 -5.83 -15.31
CA GLN A 370 11.92 -5.64 -14.16
C GLN A 370 12.18 -4.29 -13.49
N ARG A 371 13.45 -3.92 -13.30
CA ARG A 371 13.84 -2.60 -12.80
C ARG A 371 13.39 -1.48 -13.72
N SER A 372 13.64 -1.59 -15.01
CA SER A 372 13.21 -0.60 -16.00
C SER A 372 11.69 -0.36 -15.95
N ALA A 373 10.89 -1.42 -15.78
CA ALA A 373 9.44 -1.31 -15.63
C ALA A 373 9.04 -0.56 -14.35
N VAL A 374 9.64 -0.90 -13.20
CA VAL A 374 9.35 -0.24 -11.92
C VAL A 374 9.80 1.22 -11.90
N HIS A 375 10.98 1.55 -12.45
CA HIS A 375 11.47 2.93 -12.51
C HIS A 375 10.63 3.81 -13.42
N ARG A 376 9.96 3.21 -14.41
CA ARG A 376 9.01 3.89 -15.31
C ARG A 376 7.56 3.73 -14.88
N LEU A 377 7.29 3.19 -13.68
CA LEU A 377 5.95 3.10 -13.09
C LEU A 377 5.17 4.40 -13.26
N GLY A 378 5.82 5.54 -12.98
CA GLY A 378 5.20 6.84 -13.12
C GLY A 378 4.77 7.21 -14.54
N GLU A 379 5.50 6.76 -15.56
CA GLU A 379 5.17 7.00 -16.98
C GLU A 379 4.04 6.06 -17.46
N LEU A 380 4.01 4.83 -16.94
CA LEU A 380 3.02 3.83 -17.32
C LEU A 380 1.66 4.10 -16.65
N LEU A 381 1.66 4.70 -15.46
CA LEU A 381 0.46 4.81 -14.63
C LEU A 381 -0.75 5.46 -15.33
N PRO A 382 -0.61 6.57 -16.09
CA PRO A 382 -1.74 7.15 -16.82
C PRO A 382 -2.33 6.21 -17.88
N LYS A 383 -1.47 5.55 -18.68
CA LYS A 383 -1.88 4.58 -19.70
C LYS A 383 -2.57 3.37 -19.07
N VAL A 384 -1.96 2.81 -18.03
CA VAL A 384 -2.52 1.67 -17.29
C VAL A 384 -3.86 2.05 -16.69
N THR A 385 -3.99 3.22 -16.07
CA THR A 385 -5.24 3.65 -15.43
C THR A 385 -6.34 3.87 -16.46
N ALA A 386 -6.04 4.54 -17.58
CA ALA A 386 -7.02 4.75 -18.65
C ALA A 386 -7.44 3.44 -19.32
N GLY A 387 -6.48 2.58 -19.66
CA GLY A 387 -6.74 1.26 -20.24
C GLY A 387 -7.52 0.36 -19.29
N PHE A 388 -7.18 0.38 -18.00
CA PHE A 388 -7.89 -0.36 -16.96
C PHE A 388 -9.33 0.13 -16.82
N MET A 389 -9.54 1.45 -16.69
CA MET A 389 -10.88 2.03 -16.56
C MET A 389 -11.75 1.72 -17.78
N GLY A 390 -11.26 1.95 -19.00
CA GLY A 390 -12.00 1.66 -20.22
C GLY A 390 -12.26 0.17 -20.41
N GLY A 391 -11.22 -0.65 -20.28
CA GLY A 391 -11.31 -2.10 -20.45
C GLY A 391 -12.24 -2.76 -19.43
N SER A 392 -12.18 -2.33 -18.16
CA SER A 392 -13.06 -2.87 -17.12
C SER A 392 -14.52 -2.45 -17.29
N LEU A 393 -14.80 -1.23 -17.75
CA LEU A 393 -16.18 -0.82 -18.09
C LEU A 393 -16.74 -1.64 -19.25
N VAL A 394 -15.96 -1.84 -20.31
CA VAL A 394 -16.35 -2.68 -21.45
C VAL A 394 -16.59 -4.12 -20.98
N PHE A 395 -15.69 -4.67 -20.18
CA PHE A 395 -15.85 -6.01 -19.63
C PHE A 395 -17.13 -6.14 -18.79
N LEU A 396 -17.38 -5.21 -17.86
CA LEU A 396 -18.58 -5.23 -17.02
C LEU A 396 -19.86 -5.08 -17.86
N MET A 397 -19.84 -4.23 -18.88
CA MET A 397 -20.97 -4.05 -19.81
C MET A 397 -21.25 -5.33 -20.61
N VAL A 398 -20.21 -5.95 -21.19
CA VAL A 398 -20.33 -7.18 -21.96
C VAL A 398 -20.75 -8.35 -21.05
N ALA A 399 -20.10 -8.53 -19.90
CA ALA A 399 -20.43 -9.58 -18.94
C ALA A 399 -21.87 -9.44 -18.41
N GLY A 400 -22.27 -8.21 -18.08
CA GLY A 400 -23.65 -7.90 -17.68
C GLY A 400 -24.66 -8.19 -18.79
N PHE A 401 -24.38 -7.79 -20.03
CA PHE A 401 -25.25 -8.09 -21.18
C PHE A 401 -25.38 -9.59 -21.45
N LEU A 402 -24.27 -10.33 -21.44
CA LEU A 402 -24.28 -11.78 -21.63
C LEU A 402 -25.06 -12.49 -20.53
N THR A 403 -24.93 -12.04 -19.30
CA THR A 403 -25.66 -12.61 -18.15
C THR A 403 -27.15 -12.30 -18.21
N ALA A 404 -27.52 -11.10 -18.66
CA ALA A 404 -28.91 -10.75 -18.89
C ALA A 404 -29.55 -11.56 -20.05
N ARG A 405 -28.75 -12.03 -21.01
CA ARG A 405 -29.20 -12.78 -22.19
C ARG A 405 -29.19 -14.29 -22.03
N ALA A 406 -28.46 -14.79 -21.04
CA ALA A 406 -28.32 -16.22 -20.87
C ALA A 406 -29.61 -16.87 -20.36
N GLY A 407 -29.89 -18.06 -20.89
CA GLY A 407 -31.00 -18.88 -20.43
C GLY A 407 -30.76 -19.45 -19.04
N GLU A 408 -31.84 -19.93 -18.41
CA GLU A 408 -31.85 -20.45 -17.03
C GLU A 408 -30.96 -21.69 -16.84
N ALA A 409 -30.75 -22.49 -17.89
CA ALA A 409 -29.86 -23.67 -17.86
C ALA A 409 -28.43 -23.37 -18.37
N SER A 410 -27.94 -22.13 -18.20
CA SER A 410 -26.62 -21.73 -18.70
C SER A 410 -25.49 -22.34 -17.86
N ARG A 411 -24.87 -23.41 -18.37
CA ARG A 411 -23.64 -24.02 -17.81
C ARG A 411 -22.52 -23.00 -17.58
N ALA A 412 -22.46 -21.97 -18.41
CA ALA A 412 -21.45 -20.92 -18.27
C ALA A 412 -21.62 -20.14 -16.96
N LEU A 413 -22.86 -19.87 -16.57
CA LEU A 413 -23.13 -19.07 -15.38
C LEU A 413 -23.10 -19.92 -14.11
N GLU A 414 -23.55 -21.19 -14.18
CA GLU A 414 -23.28 -22.19 -13.13
C GLU A 414 -21.77 -22.29 -12.84
N PHE A 415 -20.94 -22.35 -13.89
CA PHE A 415 -19.48 -22.38 -13.74
C PHE A 415 -18.92 -21.11 -13.07
N LEU A 416 -19.44 -19.92 -13.41
CA LEU A 416 -19.00 -18.65 -12.81
C LEU A 416 -19.41 -18.53 -11.33
N ILE A 417 -20.61 -18.98 -10.97
CA ILE A 417 -21.05 -19.06 -9.57
C ILE A 417 -20.17 -20.06 -8.82
N GLY A 418 -20.02 -21.29 -9.33
CA GLY A 418 -19.17 -22.32 -8.71
C GLY A 418 -17.71 -21.88 -8.56
N SER A 419 -17.18 -21.10 -9.50
CA SER A 419 -15.84 -20.50 -9.40
C SER A 419 -15.73 -19.49 -8.26
N SER A 420 -16.79 -18.73 -7.96
CA SER A 420 -16.81 -17.79 -6.83
C SER A 420 -16.85 -18.52 -5.49
N HIS A 421 -17.61 -19.62 -5.37
CA HIS A 421 -17.53 -20.51 -4.20
C HIS A 421 -16.14 -21.11 -4.04
N GLY A 422 -15.57 -21.64 -5.12
CA GLY A 422 -14.19 -22.15 -5.14
C GLY A 422 -13.18 -21.09 -4.65
N LEU A 423 -13.29 -19.85 -5.15
CA LEU A 423 -12.44 -18.74 -4.71
C LEU A 423 -12.65 -18.40 -3.23
N SER A 424 -13.89 -18.43 -2.74
CA SER A 424 -14.22 -18.21 -1.33
C SER A 424 -13.52 -19.24 -0.43
N TYR A 425 -13.60 -20.52 -0.77
CA TYR A 425 -12.92 -21.59 -0.04
C TYR A 425 -11.40 -21.43 -0.06
N VAL A 426 -10.83 -21.07 -1.21
CA VAL A 426 -9.38 -20.79 -1.35
C VAL A 426 -8.97 -19.66 -0.42
N VAL A 427 -9.73 -18.55 -0.36
CA VAL A 427 -9.44 -17.40 0.51
C VAL A 427 -9.60 -17.76 1.99
N LEU A 428 -10.64 -18.52 2.35
CA LEU A 428 -10.85 -19.00 3.72
C LEU A 428 -9.71 -19.91 4.17
N LEU A 429 -9.36 -20.91 3.34
CA LEU A 429 -8.25 -21.82 3.61
C LEU A 429 -6.93 -21.08 3.73
N ALA A 430 -6.67 -20.10 2.86
CA ALA A 430 -5.48 -19.25 2.94
C ALA A 430 -5.39 -18.48 4.25
N THR A 431 -6.54 -18.00 4.73
CA THR A 431 -6.64 -17.26 5.98
C THR A 431 -6.37 -18.17 7.17
N VAL A 432 -6.92 -19.39 7.17
CA VAL A 432 -6.75 -20.39 8.23
C VAL A 432 -5.33 -20.97 8.25
N VAL A 433 -4.82 -21.41 7.09
CA VAL A 433 -3.50 -22.04 6.94
C VAL A 433 -2.38 -20.98 6.97
N GLY A 434 -2.70 -19.71 6.68
CA GLY A 434 -1.75 -18.60 6.69
C GLY A 434 -0.72 -18.67 5.56
N GLN A 435 -1.04 -19.35 4.44
CA GLN A 435 -0.07 -19.65 3.38
C GLN A 435 -0.60 -19.40 1.97
N PHE A 436 -0.13 -18.31 1.34
CA PHE A 436 0.12 -18.24 -0.10
C PHE A 436 1.44 -17.51 -0.37
N PRO A 437 2.60 -18.18 -0.29
CA PRO A 437 3.90 -17.52 -0.28
C PRO A 437 4.09 -16.48 -1.39
N GLU A 438 3.62 -16.79 -2.61
CA GLU A 438 3.77 -15.94 -3.79
C GLU A 438 2.80 -14.75 -3.83
N ILE A 439 1.50 -14.96 -3.60
CA ILE A 439 0.50 -13.89 -3.53
C ILE A 439 0.80 -12.96 -2.34
N THR A 440 1.25 -13.53 -1.23
CA THR A 440 1.64 -12.75 -0.03
C THR A 440 2.85 -11.85 -0.32
N SER A 441 3.79 -12.25 -1.18
CA SER A 441 4.98 -11.45 -1.46
C SER A 441 4.68 -10.12 -2.18
N LYS A 442 3.79 -10.13 -3.18
CA LYS A 442 3.42 -8.93 -3.96
C LYS A 442 2.44 -8.04 -3.20
N THR A 443 1.47 -8.65 -2.51
CA THR A 443 0.51 -7.91 -1.67
C THR A 443 1.18 -7.22 -0.48
N ARG A 444 2.25 -7.82 0.08
CA ARG A 444 3.09 -7.17 1.12
C ARG A 444 3.74 -5.88 0.62
N LEU A 445 4.30 -5.83 -0.59
CA LEU A 445 4.89 -4.58 -1.09
C LEU A 445 3.87 -3.44 -1.13
N VAL A 446 2.66 -3.72 -1.62
CA VAL A 446 1.56 -2.75 -1.61
C VAL A 446 1.19 -2.39 -0.18
N ALA A 447 1.01 -3.39 0.69
CA ALA A 447 0.75 -3.22 2.12
C ALA A 447 1.74 -2.29 2.81
N ASP A 448 3.02 -2.42 2.48
CA ASP A 448 4.13 -1.69 3.07
C ASP A 448 4.07 -0.21 2.68
N VAL A 449 3.83 0.04 1.40
CA VAL A 449 3.71 1.40 0.85
C VAL A 449 2.47 2.10 1.40
N VAL A 450 1.33 1.41 1.45
CA VAL A 450 0.07 2.01 1.92
C VAL A 450 0.03 2.13 3.44
N GLY A 451 0.60 1.16 4.17
CA GLY A 451 0.68 1.12 5.63
C GLY A 451 1.73 2.08 6.23
N PHE A 452 2.57 2.70 5.40
CA PHE A 452 3.46 3.78 5.84
C PHE A 452 2.69 5.05 6.27
N TRP A 453 1.48 5.26 5.74
CA TRP A 453 0.73 6.50 5.93
C TRP A 453 -0.21 6.44 7.13
N PRO A 454 -0.34 7.53 7.90
CA PRO A 454 -1.22 7.55 9.06
C PRO A 454 -2.69 7.57 8.61
N ILE A 455 -3.56 7.15 9.50
CA ILE A 455 -4.99 7.10 9.28
C ILE A 455 -5.55 8.52 9.42
N ARG A 456 -5.82 9.20 8.29
CA ARG A 456 -6.37 10.57 8.28
C ARG A 456 -7.64 10.72 7.48
N ASN A 457 -7.82 9.92 6.44
CA ASN A 457 -8.89 10.08 5.46
C ASN A 457 -9.96 8.98 5.54
N HIS A 458 -9.74 7.90 6.31
CA HIS A 458 -10.78 6.90 6.58
C HIS A 458 -10.59 6.16 7.92
N PRO A 459 -11.57 6.10 8.84
CA PRO A 459 -11.39 5.53 10.18
C PRO A 459 -11.12 4.01 10.22
N LEU A 460 -11.64 3.26 9.24
CA LEU A 460 -11.43 1.81 9.14
C LEU A 460 -10.13 1.40 8.41
N ALA A 461 -9.29 2.36 7.99
CA ALA A 461 -8.02 2.04 7.36
C ALA A 461 -7.07 1.29 8.31
N GLY A 462 -6.15 0.50 7.75
CA GLY A 462 -5.15 -0.26 8.48
C GLY A 462 -4.21 0.62 9.30
N VAL A 463 -3.83 0.16 10.49
CA VAL A 463 -2.94 0.89 11.40
C VAL A 463 -1.56 1.07 10.77
N SER A 464 -1.06 2.30 10.80
CA SER A 464 0.27 2.61 10.29
C SER A 464 1.37 2.08 11.21
N TYR A 465 2.35 1.39 10.64
CA TYR A 465 3.53 0.97 11.41
C TYR A 465 4.48 2.14 11.70
N ARG A 466 4.48 3.18 10.84
CA ARG A 466 5.54 4.21 10.78
C ARG A 466 5.86 4.83 12.14
N ARG A 467 4.87 5.25 12.92
CA ARG A 467 5.10 5.90 14.24
C ARG A 467 5.85 4.98 15.19
N ARG A 468 5.39 3.73 15.35
CA ARG A 468 5.99 2.75 16.26
C ARG A 468 7.46 2.49 15.90
N VAL A 469 7.75 2.35 14.60
CA VAL A 469 9.12 2.12 14.15
C VAL A 469 10.00 3.35 14.36
N VAL A 470 9.52 4.53 13.98
CA VAL A 470 10.26 5.79 14.16
C VAL A 470 10.55 6.04 15.65
N ALA A 471 9.58 5.80 16.54
CA ALA A 471 9.78 5.91 17.98
C ALA A 471 10.80 4.88 18.50
N GLY A 472 10.71 3.63 18.06
CA GLY A 472 11.69 2.58 18.41
C GLY A 472 13.12 2.93 17.97
N ILE A 473 13.29 3.45 16.75
CA ILE A 473 14.61 3.92 16.26
C ILE A 473 15.13 5.07 17.13
N ARG A 474 14.29 6.06 17.45
CA ARG A 474 14.68 7.18 18.33
C ARG A 474 15.08 6.69 19.72
N LEU A 475 14.31 5.80 20.32
CA LEU A 475 14.61 5.25 21.64
C LEU A 475 15.96 4.51 21.62
N GLU A 476 16.21 3.69 20.59
CA GLU A 476 17.47 2.96 20.47
C GLU A 476 18.65 3.90 20.22
N MET A 477 18.50 4.93 19.37
CA MET A 477 19.52 5.98 19.21
C MET A 477 19.81 6.68 20.54
N GLY A 478 18.77 7.06 21.28
CA GLY A 478 18.89 7.76 22.57
C GLY A 478 19.61 6.96 23.67
N ARG A 479 19.76 5.63 23.51
CA ARG A 479 20.58 4.79 24.41
C ARG A 479 22.09 4.93 24.18
N HIS A 480 22.51 5.53 23.06
CA HIS A 480 23.92 5.69 22.69
C HIS A 480 24.29 7.17 22.45
N PRO A 481 24.00 8.10 23.38
CA PRO A 481 24.22 9.54 23.16
C PRO A 481 25.71 9.90 23.01
N GLN A 482 26.59 9.06 23.56
CA GLN A 482 28.04 9.22 23.54
C GLN A 482 28.74 8.42 22.44
N HIS A 483 28.02 7.81 21.50
CA HIS A 483 28.61 7.01 20.42
C HIS A 483 28.37 7.65 19.05
N THR A 484 29.22 7.31 18.08
CA THR A 484 28.92 7.57 16.67
C THR A 484 27.94 6.51 16.18
N VAL A 485 26.80 6.92 15.64
CA VAL A 485 25.75 6.02 15.20
C VAL A 485 25.78 5.86 13.68
N VAL A 486 25.93 4.62 13.23
CA VAL A 486 25.78 4.24 11.82
C VAL A 486 24.39 3.66 11.62
N LEU A 487 23.46 4.47 11.12
CA LEU A 487 22.08 4.08 10.87
C LEU A 487 21.94 3.53 9.45
N ILE A 488 21.70 2.22 9.33
CA ILE A 488 21.61 1.55 8.03
C ILE A 488 20.18 1.13 7.75
N GLY A 489 19.54 1.75 6.75
CA GLY A 489 18.21 1.37 6.29
C GLY A 489 18.29 0.49 5.04
N HIS A 490 17.62 -0.67 5.06
CA HIS A 490 17.42 -1.50 3.85
C HIS A 490 15.98 -1.42 3.39
N SER A 491 15.75 -1.28 2.07
CA SER A 491 14.42 -1.26 1.47
C SER A 491 13.52 -0.21 2.15
N GLN A 492 12.36 -0.62 2.68
CA GLN A 492 11.45 0.20 3.48
C GLN A 492 12.14 0.89 4.68
N GLY A 493 13.17 0.27 5.27
CA GLY A 493 13.99 0.85 6.31
C GLY A 493 14.70 2.13 5.86
N SER A 494 15.12 2.21 4.60
CA SER A 494 15.72 3.43 4.03
C SER A 494 14.76 4.62 4.09
N VAL A 495 13.49 4.38 3.76
CA VAL A 495 12.43 5.40 3.75
C VAL A 495 12.11 5.86 5.16
N ILE A 496 12.03 4.94 6.12
CA ILE A 496 11.78 5.25 7.52
C ILE A 496 12.94 6.06 8.12
N CYS A 497 14.19 5.67 7.85
CA CYS A 497 15.36 6.41 8.31
C CYS A 497 15.40 7.82 7.72
N ALA A 498 15.21 7.96 6.41
CA ALA A 498 15.14 9.28 5.76
C ALA A 498 13.99 10.14 6.34
N TRP A 499 12.82 9.53 6.56
CA TRP A 499 11.67 10.21 7.17
C TRP A 499 11.93 10.67 8.61
N LEU A 500 12.62 9.86 9.42
CA LEU A 500 13.01 10.24 10.78
C LEU A 500 14.00 11.41 10.76
N ILE A 501 15.05 11.29 9.95
CA ILE A 501 16.18 12.23 9.92
C ILE A 501 15.76 13.59 9.37
N ARG A 502 14.92 13.66 8.33
CA ARG A 502 14.49 14.94 7.73
C ARG A 502 13.83 15.90 8.73
N ALA A 503 13.28 15.37 9.83
CA ALA A 503 12.65 16.18 10.87
C ALA A 503 13.66 16.95 11.74
N GLY A 504 14.94 16.56 11.76
CA GLY A 504 16.00 17.24 12.52
C GLY A 504 15.90 17.07 14.05
N LEU A 505 14.98 16.24 14.53
CA LEU A 505 14.73 16.05 15.96
C LEU A 505 15.42 14.79 16.49
N LEU A 506 16.68 14.53 16.11
CA LEU A 506 17.40 13.33 16.54
C LEU A 506 17.80 13.44 18.03
N PRO A 507 17.81 12.33 18.79
CA PRO A 507 18.23 12.33 20.19
C PRO A 507 19.77 12.34 20.36
N ILE A 508 20.52 12.49 19.27
CA ILE A 508 21.99 12.54 19.21
C ILE A 508 22.35 13.66 18.23
N ASP A 509 23.49 14.32 18.47
CA ASP A 509 24.09 15.27 17.53
C ASP A 509 24.19 14.68 16.12
N GLU A 510 23.66 15.41 15.14
CA GLU A 510 23.66 15.05 13.72
C GLU A 510 25.05 14.78 13.15
N ASN A 511 26.09 15.44 13.67
CA ASN A 511 27.48 15.24 13.28
C ASN A 511 28.05 13.88 13.71
N ARG A 512 27.29 13.13 14.51
CA ARG A 512 27.64 11.78 14.97
C ARG A 512 26.79 10.71 14.30
N VAL A 513 25.90 11.09 13.40
CA VAL A 513 24.98 10.17 12.73
C VAL A 513 25.41 10.00 11.27
N HIS A 514 25.71 8.76 10.89
CA HIS A 514 25.98 8.40 9.50
C HIS A 514 24.83 7.57 8.96
N LEU A 515 24.18 8.03 7.89
CA LEU A 515 23.11 7.32 7.23
C LEU A 515 23.65 6.47 6.07
N ILE A 516 23.34 5.18 6.08
CA ILE A 516 23.54 4.29 4.95
C ILE A 516 22.18 3.79 4.49
N THR A 517 21.86 3.96 3.21
CA THR A 517 20.64 3.39 2.61
C THR A 517 21.02 2.32 1.60
N CYS A 518 20.26 1.23 1.55
CA CYS A 518 20.50 0.14 0.60
C CYS A 518 19.20 -0.45 0.06
N GLY A 519 19.18 -0.83 -1.21
CA GLY A 519 17.95 -1.28 -1.89
C GLY A 519 16.83 -0.22 -1.84
N CYS A 520 17.18 1.07 -1.89
CA CYS A 520 16.31 2.16 -1.45
C CYS A 520 15.18 2.48 -2.46
N PRO A 521 13.89 2.33 -2.10
CA PRO A 521 12.75 2.60 -2.99
C PRO A 521 12.29 4.06 -2.97
N LEU A 522 13.09 4.95 -2.37
CA LEU A 522 12.69 6.33 -2.11
C LEU A 522 12.35 7.08 -3.40
N MET A 523 13.19 6.95 -4.45
CA MET A 523 12.94 7.66 -5.71
C MET A 523 12.02 6.90 -6.66
N THR A 524 11.96 5.57 -6.56
CA THR A 524 11.24 4.72 -7.51
C THR A 524 9.76 4.62 -7.18
N LEU A 525 9.43 4.40 -5.90
CA LEU A 525 8.06 4.21 -5.42
C LEU A 525 7.57 5.44 -4.66
N TYR A 526 8.31 5.88 -3.64
CA TYR A 526 7.81 6.87 -2.69
C TYR A 526 7.71 8.28 -3.27
N SER A 527 8.76 8.80 -3.92
CA SER A 527 8.66 10.10 -4.60
C SER A 527 7.79 10.05 -5.85
N THR A 528 7.60 8.86 -6.43
CA THR A 528 6.73 8.67 -7.61
C THR A 528 5.26 8.74 -7.23
N LEU A 529 4.85 8.09 -6.13
CA LEU A 529 3.46 8.01 -5.68
C LEU A 529 3.09 9.07 -4.62
N PHE A 530 4.08 9.65 -3.93
CA PHE A 530 3.90 10.62 -2.83
C PHE A 530 4.89 11.78 -2.91
N PRO A 531 4.94 12.48 -4.06
CA PRO A 531 6.00 13.46 -4.34
C PRO A 531 6.00 14.64 -3.37
N ALA A 532 4.88 14.98 -2.74
CA ALA A 532 4.79 16.06 -1.76
C ALA A 532 5.48 15.79 -0.43
N PHE A 533 5.91 14.56 -0.18
CA PHE A 533 6.47 14.13 1.10
C PHE A 533 7.94 13.71 1.00
N PHE A 534 8.45 13.57 -0.22
CA PHE A 534 9.83 13.20 -0.53
C PHE A 534 10.36 14.13 -1.63
N THR A 535 10.33 15.43 -1.33
CA THR A 535 10.85 16.46 -2.24
C THR A 535 12.37 16.52 -2.18
N LEU A 536 13.01 17.16 -3.16
CA LEU A 536 14.46 17.42 -3.10
C LEU A 536 14.85 18.19 -1.83
N GLU A 537 13.97 19.05 -1.31
CA GLU A 537 14.22 19.78 -0.06
C GLU A 537 14.17 18.87 1.16
N ASP A 538 13.25 17.91 1.21
CA ASP A 538 13.24 16.87 2.25
C ASP A 538 14.52 16.03 2.23
N LEU A 539 15.06 15.73 1.03
CA LEU A 539 16.33 15.01 0.90
C LEU A 539 17.53 15.87 1.31
N ARG A 540 17.52 17.17 1.00
CA ARG A 540 18.54 18.10 1.51
C ARG A 540 18.47 18.25 3.03
N ALA A 541 17.28 18.31 3.61
CA ALA A 541 17.10 18.31 5.06
C ALA A 541 17.64 17.01 5.67
N THR A 542 17.32 15.86 5.06
CA THR A 542 17.89 14.56 5.46
C THR A 542 19.42 14.59 5.44
N ARG A 543 20.02 15.11 4.36
CA ARG A 543 21.48 15.21 4.23
C ARG A 543 22.10 16.18 5.24
N ARG A 544 21.46 17.30 5.55
CA ARG A 544 21.95 18.29 6.53
C ARG A 544 21.98 17.70 7.94
N ASN A 545 20.98 16.91 8.29
CA ASN A 545 20.82 16.36 9.65
C ASN A 545 21.61 15.06 9.88
N VAL A 546 22.67 14.82 9.11
CA VAL A 546 23.62 13.69 9.27
C VAL A 546 25.03 14.10 8.87
N ALA A 547 26.03 13.52 9.52
CA ALA A 547 27.44 13.68 9.16
C ALA A 547 27.73 13.24 7.72
N SER A 548 27.19 12.07 7.33
CA SER A 548 27.32 11.57 5.96
C SER A 548 26.12 10.73 5.53
N TRP A 549 25.81 10.75 4.24
CA TRP A 549 24.81 9.87 3.64
C TRP A 549 25.40 9.09 2.46
N THR A 550 25.44 7.77 2.54
CA THR A 550 25.85 6.87 1.45
C THR A 550 24.68 5.98 1.03
N ASN A 551 24.45 5.83 -0.27
CA ASN A 551 23.40 4.98 -0.82
C ASN A 551 24.00 3.86 -1.68
N PHE A 552 23.76 2.60 -1.29
CA PHE A 552 24.14 1.42 -2.05
C PHE A 552 22.97 0.91 -2.90
N TRP A 553 23.20 0.70 -4.18
CA TRP A 553 22.18 0.23 -5.12
C TRP A 553 22.76 -0.81 -6.07
N ARG A 554 21.90 -1.62 -6.71
CA ARG A 554 22.29 -2.58 -7.75
C ARG A 554 21.51 -2.29 -9.03
N SER A 555 22.10 -2.58 -10.19
CA SER A 555 21.46 -2.43 -11.50
C SER A 555 20.35 -3.45 -11.76
N THR A 556 20.28 -4.53 -10.99
CA THR A 556 19.26 -5.59 -11.06
C THR A 556 18.20 -5.52 -9.96
N ASP A 557 18.36 -4.64 -8.98
CA ASP A 557 17.35 -4.42 -7.96
C ASP A 557 16.21 -3.58 -8.56
N ALA A 558 15.03 -4.19 -8.66
CA ALA A 558 13.89 -3.59 -9.33
C ALA A 558 13.40 -2.29 -8.66
N ILE A 559 13.53 -2.19 -7.33
CA ILE A 559 13.03 -1.04 -6.58
C ILE A 559 14.14 -0.06 -6.21
N SER A 560 15.40 -0.45 -6.20
CA SER A 560 16.50 0.45 -5.84
C SER A 560 16.85 1.45 -6.94
N SER A 561 17.23 2.66 -6.54
CA SER A 561 17.78 3.68 -7.43
C SER A 561 18.93 4.45 -6.78
N LYS A 562 19.56 5.32 -7.59
CA LYS A 562 20.33 6.43 -7.04
C LYS A 562 19.40 7.35 -6.23
N VAL A 563 19.93 7.94 -5.16
CA VAL A 563 19.23 8.88 -4.28
C VAL A 563 19.93 10.23 -4.35
N PRO A 564 19.22 11.34 -4.67
CA PRO A 564 19.77 12.69 -4.62
C PRO A 564 20.34 13.02 -3.24
N CYS A 565 21.37 13.86 -3.19
CA CYS A 565 22.06 14.30 -1.96
C CYS A 565 22.84 13.20 -1.19
N ALA A 566 22.75 11.93 -1.60
CA ALA A 566 23.57 10.83 -1.09
C ALA A 566 24.79 10.56 -1.99
N VAL A 567 25.88 10.05 -1.40
CA VAL A 567 26.98 9.46 -2.17
C VAL A 567 26.53 8.09 -2.66
N ASN A 568 26.26 7.97 -3.96
CA ASN A 568 25.73 6.75 -4.56
C ASN A 568 26.85 5.78 -4.94
N ARG A 569 26.78 4.54 -4.46
CA ARG A 569 27.72 3.46 -4.78
C ARG A 569 26.94 2.28 -5.36
N GLU A 570 27.32 1.87 -6.56
CA GLU A 570 26.77 0.65 -7.16
C GLU A 570 27.51 -0.56 -6.58
N ILE A 571 26.76 -1.57 -6.14
CA ILE A 571 27.33 -2.87 -5.80
C ILE A 571 27.37 -3.69 -7.10
N PRO A 572 28.55 -4.13 -7.56
CA PRO A 572 28.67 -4.92 -8.78
C PRO A 572 27.89 -6.24 -8.70
N GLU A 573 27.40 -6.69 -9.85
CA GLU A 573 26.79 -8.01 -9.99
C GLU A 573 27.30 -8.78 -11.22
N PRO A 574 27.48 -10.12 -11.11
CA PRO A 574 27.10 -10.97 -9.96
C PRO A 574 28.00 -10.79 -8.73
N GLY A 575 27.52 -11.23 -7.55
CA GLY A 575 28.32 -11.23 -6.33
C GLY A 575 29.51 -12.21 -6.43
N PRO A 576 30.39 -12.26 -5.41
CA PRO A 576 31.58 -13.12 -5.41
C PRO A 576 31.27 -14.60 -5.67
N ASP A 577 30.10 -15.06 -5.25
CA ASP A 577 29.64 -16.44 -5.38
C ASP A 577 28.90 -16.70 -6.72
N GLY A 578 29.00 -15.77 -7.69
CA GLY A 578 28.33 -15.85 -9.00
C GLY A 578 26.81 -15.59 -8.97
N LEU A 579 26.24 -15.37 -7.79
CA LEU A 579 24.80 -15.18 -7.59
C LEU A 579 24.33 -13.75 -7.89
N ILE A 580 23.16 -13.63 -8.51
CA ILE A 580 22.44 -12.37 -8.74
C ILE A 580 21.51 -12.14 -7.55
N GLU A 581 21.88 -11.23 -6.66
CA GLU A 581 21.23 -11.02 -5.37
C GLU A 581 20.03 -10.06 -5.46
N LYS A 582 19.97 -9.22 -6.50
CA LYS A 582 18.89 -8.25 -6.75
C LYS A 582 18.66 -7.38 -5.49
N HIS A 583 17.49 -7.52 -4.87
CA HIS A 583 17.08 -6.78 -3.68
C HIS A 583 17.61 -7.35 -2.34
N GLY A 584 18.26 -8.52 -2.38
CA GLY A 584 18.79 -9.23 -1.20
C GLY A 584 20.19 -8.78 -0.78
N ASN A 585 20.65 -9.28 0.37
CA ASN A 585 22.06 -9.33 0.77
C ASN A 585 22.89 -8.05 0.60
N TYR A 586 22.30 -6.88 0.85
CA TYR A 586 23.08 -5.64 0.90
C TYR A 586 24.03 -5.61 2.11
N TRP A 587 23.65 -6.26 3.21
CA TRP A 587 24.35 -6.26 4.49
C TRP A 587 25.73 -6.94 4.45
N THR A 588 25.89 -7.94 3.58
CA THR A 588 27.12 -8.72 3.42
C THR A 588 28.05 -8.18 2.33
N SER A 589 27.70 -7.04 1.73
CA SER A 589 28.55 -6.42 0.72
C SER A 589 29.84 -5.91 1.36
N SER A 590 30.98 -6.31 0.80
CA SER A 590 32.29 -5.81 1.20
C SER A 590 32.37 -4.28 1.12
N LEU A 591 31.71 -3.66 0.13
CA LEU A 591 31.65 -2.20 -0.01
C LEU A 591 30.90 -1.51 1.14
N LEU A 592 29.86 -2.14 1.66
CA LEU A 592 29.12 -1.62 2.82
C LEU A 592 29.98 -1.78 4.08
N ALA A 593 30.56 -2.95 4.31
CA ALA A 593 31.45 -3.20 5.44
C ALA A 593 32.63 -2.22 5.47
N ASP A 594 33.32 -2.07 4.34
CA ASP A 594 34.43 -1.12 4.16
C ASP A 594 34.00 0.35 4.39
N ARG A 595 32.74 0.71 4.06
CA ARG A 595 32.21 2.03 4.40
C ARG A 595 32.02 2.20 5.91
N VAL A 596 31.52 1.19 6.62
CA VAL A 596 31.36 1.22 8.08
C VAL A 596 32.74 1.30 8.76
N SER A 597 33.70 0.48 8.35
CA SER A 597 35.07 0.51 8.91
C SER A 597 35.77 1.85 8.69
N ARG A 598 35.53 2.53 7.56
CA ARG A 598 36.05 3.91 7.35
C ARG A 598 35.39 4.95 8.24
N ILE A 599 34.11 4.79 8.58
CA ILE A 599 33.42 5.68 9.52
C ILE A 599 34.02 5.46 10.92
N GLU A 600 34.23 4.20 11.29
CA GLU A 600 34.85 3.83 12.56
C GLU A 600 36.26 4.40 12.71
N SER A 601 37.12 4.24 11.68
CA SER A 601 38.48 4.77 11.73
C SER A 601 38.48 6.30 11.85
N THR A 602 37.56 6.98 11.15
CA THR A 602 37.41 8.44 11.25
C THR A 602 36.93 8.87 12.64
N ALA A 603 36.03 8.11 13.26
CA ALA A 603 35.53 8.39 14.60
C ALA A 603 36.60 8.21 15.68
N ARG A 604 37.54 7.26 15.49
CA ARG A 604 38.68 6.99 16.38
C ARG A 604 39.81 8.01 16.25
N SER A 605 39.93 8.69 15.11
CA SER A 605 40.94 9.73 14.90
C SER A 605 40.61 11.01 15.69
N PRO A 606 41.57 11.61 16.42
CA PRO A 606 41.34 12.87 17.12
C PRO A 606 41.00 13.99 16.11
N LYS A 607 39.94 14.77 16.39
CA LYS A 607 39.68 16.00 15.63
C LYS A 607 40.92 16.91 15.76
N PRO A 608 41.47 17.46 14.66
CA PRO A 608 42.52 18.46 14.78
C PRO A 608 41.99 19.62 15.62
N GLY A 609 42.75 20.01 16.64
CA GLY A 609 42.43 21.18 17.46
C GLY A 609 42.33 22.44 16.60
N PRO A 610 41.71 23.51 17.10
CA PRO A 610 41.69 24.79 16.38
C PRO A 610 43.14 25.15 16.03
N VAL A 611 43.39 25.39 14.74
CA VAL A 611 44.66 25.91 14.27
C VAL A 611 44.85 27.26 14.94
N THR A 612 45.70 27.31 15.96
CA THR A 612 46.21 28.57 16.48
C THR A 612 46.96 29.21 15.31
N GLU A 613 46.41 30.28 14.75
CA GLU A 613 47.15 31.16 13.84
C GLU A 613 48.40 31.62 14.58
N GLN A 614 49.52 30.94 14.35
CA GLN A 614 50.82 31.50 14.67
C GLN A 614 51.04 32.66 13.71
N THR A 615 50.84 33.85 14.24
CA THR A 615 51.24 35.12 13.62
C THR A 615 52.72 35.02 13.26
N PRO A 616 53.15 35.32 12.01
CA PRO A 616 54.55 35.26 11.67
C PRO A 616 55.30 36.34 12.44
N GLN A 617 56.33 35.94 13.20
CA GLN A 617 57.32 36.86 13.74
C GLN A 617 57.96 37.63 12.57
N ARG A 618 57.65 38.93 12.51
CA ARG A 618 58.27 39.89 11.62
C ARG A 618 59.71 40.09 12.08
N THR A 619 60.67 39.53 11.34
CA THR A 619 62.07 39.90 11.45
C THR A 619 62.23 41.32 10.89
N SER A 620 62.42 42.30 11.77
CA SER A 620 62.79 43.66 11.41
C SER A 620 64.26 43.87 11.74
N ASP A 621 65.13 43.65 10.75
CA ASP A 621 66.53 44.10 10.77
C ASP A 621 66.96 44.53 9.36
N VAL A 622 66.53 45.73 8.97
CA VAL A 622 67.14 46.62 7.95
C VAL A 622 66.55 48.00 8.32
N THR A 623 67.25 49.11 8.51
CA THR A 623 68.34 49.82 7.81
C THR A 623 68.77 50.94 8.82
N ILE A 624 69.95 51.57 8.90
CA ILE A 624 70.59 52.53 7.99
C ILE A 624 71.92 52.98 8.65
N LEU A 625 73.04 52.82 7.94
CA LEU A 625 74.22 53.68 8.06
C LEU A 625 73.95 54.97 7.29
N ARG A 626 74.07 56.13 7.93
CA ARG A 626 74.45 57.39 7.25
C ARG A 626 75.07 58.39 8.23
N HIS A 627 76.22 58.89 7.78
CA HIS A 627 77.02 59.97 8.33
C HIS A 627 76.28 61.33 8.42
N ALA A 628 76.87 62.18 9.27
CA ALA A 628 76.69 63.62 9.48
C ALA A 628 75.60 64.03 10.47
#